data_AF-A0A9E3B180-F1
#
_entry.id   AF-A0A9E3B180-F1
#
_cell.length_a   1.000
_cell.length_b   1.000
_cell.length_c   1.000
_cell.angle_alpha   90.00
_cell.angle_beta   90.00
_cell.angle_gamma   90.00
#
_symmetry.space_group_name_H-M   'P 1'
#
loop_
_entity.id
_entity.type
_entity.pdbx_description
1 polymer ?
#
loop_
_entity_poly.entity_id
_entity_poly.type
_entity_poly.pdbx_seq_one_letter_code
_entity_poly.pdbx_strand_id
1 'polypeptide(L)'
;GSNSLFVNPAFTTRILGLTKRESRKILEMVFEQIQQPQFQVRRQWKRNTLAVWDNRVTQHYTVGDYDGNSRVMLRTAVLGDKPFHRAER
;
A
#
# COMPACT_ATOMS: atom_id res chain seq x y z
N GLY A 1 17.59 -1.37 -2.54
CA GLY A 1 16.79 -1.27 -1.31
C GLY A 1 16.57 -2.65 -0.74
N SER A 2 15.96 -2.72 0.44
CA SER A 2 15.56 -3.98 1.08
C SER A 2 14.42 -4.66 0.31
N ASN A 3 14.26 -5.97 0.49
CA ASN A 3 13.09 -6.69 -0.02
C ASN A 3 11.81 -6.15 0.63
N SER A 4 10.71 -6.10 -0.12
CA SER A 4 9.43 -5.54 0.33
C SER A 4 8.27 -6.28 -0.32
N LEU A 5 7.13 -6.34 0.38
CA LEU A 5 5.91 -6.95 -0.15
C LEU A 5 5.24 -6.00 -1.13
N PHE A 6 5.44 -6.23 -2.43
CA PHE A 6 4.86 -5.44 -3.50
C PHE A 6 3.47 -5.97 -3.90
N VAL A 7 2.49 -5.67 -3.06
CA VAL A 7 1.10 -6.14 -3.18
C VAL A 7 0.17 -4.99 -2.81
N ASN A 8 -1.05 -4.96 -3.34
CA ASN A 8 -2.05 -3.95 -2.97
C ASN A 8 -3.47 -4.54 -3.10
N PRO A 9 -4.30 -4.56 -2.04
CA PRO A 9 -5.66 -5.13 -2.10
C PRO A 9 -6.56 -4.51 -3.18
N ALA A 10 -6.34 -3.25 -3.56
CA ALA A 10 -7.13 -2.55 -4.57
C ALA A 10 -6.68 -2.86 -6.01
N PHE A 11 -5.45 -3.36 -6.22
CA PHE A 11 -4.88 -3.52 -7.57
C PHE A 11 -4.39 -4.94 -7.88
N THR A 12 -3.93 -5.70 -6.87
CA THR A 12 -3.43 -7.06 -7.06
C THR A 12 -4.60 -8.02 -7.28
N THR A 13 -4.63 -8.67 -8.44
CA THR A 13 -5.75 -9.52 -8.85
C THR A 13 -5.50 -11.01 -8.60
N ARG A 14 -4.28 -11.51 -8.86
CA ARG A 14 -3.91 -12.91 -8.69
C ARG A 14 -2.39 -13.12 -8.63
N ILE A 15 -1.99 -14.29 -8.16
CA ILE A 15 -0.64 -14.84 -8.22
C ILE A 15 -0.55 -15.74 -9.47
N LEU A 16 0.43 -15.49 -10.32
CA LEU A 16 0.67 -16.29 -11.52
C LEU A 16 1.19 -17.68 -11.14
N GLY A 17 0.85 -18.69 -11.94
CA GLY A 17 1.24 -20.08 -11.68
C GLY A 17 0.38 -20.84 -10.67
N LEU A 18 -0.54 -20.16 -9.97
CA LEU A 18 -1.47 -20.78 -9.02
C LEU A 18 -2.89 -20.86 -9.56
N THR A 19 -3.67 -21.80 -9.04
CA THR A 19 -5.12 -21.80 -9.25
C THR A 19 -5.75 -20.57 -8.60
N LYS A 20 -6.96 -20.18 -9.06
CA LYS A 20 -7.71 -19.07 -8.47
C LYS A 20 -7.93 -19.25 -6.95
N ARG A 21 -8.18 -20.49 -6.51
CA ARG A 21 -8.43 -20.82 -5.11
C ARG A 21 -7.18 -20.61 -4.24
N GLU A 22 -6.04 -21.14 -4.69
CA GLU A 22 -4.75 -21.01 -4.00
C GLU A 22 -4.30 -19.55 -3.96
N SER A 23 -4.35 -18.88 -5.11
CA SER A 23 -3.98 -17.46 -5.22
C SER A 23 -4.80 -16.61 -4.27
N ARG A 24 -6.12 -16.83 -4.18
CA ARG A 24 -6.98 -16.07 -3.28
C ARG A 24 -6.59 -16.30 -1.83
N LYS A 25 -6.39 -17.55 -1.43
CA LYS A 25 -6.04 -17.89 -0.03
C LYS A 25 -4.72 -17.28 0.40
N ILE A 26 -3.72 -17.28 -0.47
CA ILE A 26 -2.42 -16.65 -0.17
C ILE A 26 -2.55 -15.14 -0.11
N LEU A 27 -3.24 -14.51 -1.07
CA LEU A 27 -3.45 -13.08 -1.06
C LEU A 27 -4.24 -12.62 0.18
N GLU A 28 -5.26 -13.37 0.61
CA GLU A 28 -6.00 -13.11 1.87
C GLU A 28 -5.02 -13.04 3.06
N MET A 29 -4.17 -14.05 3.24
CA MET A 29 -3.17 -14.06 4.33
C MET A 29 -2.19 -12.89 4.26
N VAL A 30 -1.68 -12.57 3.06
CA VAL A 30 -0.74 -11.47 2.86
C VAL A 30 -1.43 -10.12 3.14
N PHE A 31 -2.67 -9.94 2.69
CA PHE A 31 -3.46 -8.73 2.93
C PHE A 31 -3.78 -8.53 4.40
N GLU A 32 -4.09 -9.60 5.13
CA GLU A 32 -4.28 -9.55 6.59
C GLU A 32 -3.00 -9.10 7.29
N GLN A 33 -1.84 -9.66 6.91
CA GLN A 33 -0.55 -9.33 7.51
C GLN A 33 -0.17 -7.85 7.34
N ILE A 34 -0.25 -7.33 6.11
CA ILE A 34 0.16 -5.93 5.82
C ILE A 34 -0.79 -4.90 6.45
N GLN A 35 -1.99 -5.31 6.86
CA GLN A 35 -2.98 -4.45 7.50
C GLN A 35 -2.90 -4.49 9.03
N GLN A 36 -1.95 -5.23 9.63
CA GLN A 36 -1.83 -5.26 11.08
C GLN A 36 -1.38 -3.88 11.64
N PRO A 37 -1.98 -3.40 12.75
CA PRO A 37 -1.70 -2.06 13.27
C PRO A 37 -0.22 -1.77 13.58
N GLN A 38 0.57 -2.78 13.96
CA GLN A 38 2.02 -2.62 14.22
C GLN A 38 2.84 -2.19 13.00
N PHE A 39 2.32 -2.36 11.79
CA PHE A 39 2.98 -1.91 10.56
C PHE A 39 2.44 -0.57 10.05
N GLN A 40 1.59 0.11 10.83
CA GLN A 40 0.91 1.32 10.41
C GLN A 40 1.37 2.55 11.19
N VAL A 41 1.34 3.69 10.50
CA VAL A 41 1.39 5.01 11.12
C VAL A 41 0.11 5.75 10.73
N ARG A 42 -0.65 6.23 11.71
CA ARG A 42 -1.85 7.03 11.48
C ARG A 42 -1.57 8.52 11.70
N ARG A 43 -1.75 9.33 10.66
CA ARG A 43 -1.57 10.78 10.72
C ARG A 43 -2.92 11.50 10.79
N GLN A 44 -3.09 12.34 11.80
CA GLN A 44 -4.15 13.36 11.84
C GLN A 44 -3.68 14.60 11.07
N TRP A 45 -4.44 14.97 10.04
CA TRP A 45 -4.13 16.12 9.20
C TRP A 45 -4.46 17.43 9.90
N LYS A 46 -3.56 18.42 9.79
CA LYS A 46 -3.77 19.81 10.18
C LYS A 46 -3.33 20.72 9.04
N ARG A 47 -3.80 21.97 9.03
CA ARG A 47 -3.33 22.98 8.06
C ARG A 47 -1.79 23.01 8.04
N ASN A 48 -1.22 23.09 6.83
CA ASN A 48 0.22 23.07 6.59
C ASN A 48 0.95 21.76 6.96
N THR A 49 0.23 20.66 7.23
CA THR A 49 0.87 19.35 7.35
C THR A 49 1.36 18.89 5.97
N LEU A 50 2.63 18.54 5.88
CA LEU A 50 3.22 17.84 4.73
C LEU A 50 3.49 16.40 5.12
N ALA A 51 3.08 15.46 4.26
CA ALA A 51 3.51 14.06 4.37
C ALA A 51 4.29 13.71 3.10
N VAL A 52 5.41 13.03 3.30
CA VAL A 52 6.21 12.43 2.23
C VAL A 52 6.35 10.96 2.56
N TRP A 53 6.11 10.10 1.58
CA TRP A 53 6.22 8.66 1.75
C TRP A 53 6.86 8.04 0.51
N ASP A 54 7.54 6.91 0.71
CA ASP A 54 8.15 6.14 -0.37
C ASP A 54 7.15 5.09 -0.89
N ASN A 55 6.57 5.35 -2.06
CA ASN A 55 5.61 4.45 -2.72
C ASN A 55 6.18 3.07 -3.06
N ARG A 56 7.50 2.88 -3.03
CA ARG A 56 8.13 1.58 -3.33
C ARG A 56 7.95 0.57 -2.20
N VAL A 57 7.74 1.04 -0.98
CA VAL A 57 7.75 0.22 0.24
C VAL A 57 6.58 0.51 1.19
N THR A 58 5.62 1.32 0.77
CA THR A 58 4.47 1.70 1.60
C THR A 58 3.15 1.55 0.86
N GLN A 59 2.10 1.30 1.64
CA GLN A 59 0.71 1.45 1.21
C GLN A 59 0.06 2.51 2.10
N HIS A 60 -0.94 3.19 1.56
CA HIS A 60 -1.69 4.22 2.27
C HIS A 60 -3.15 4.17 1.83
N TYR A 61 -4.04 4.63 2.71
CA TYR A 61 -5.47 4.72 2.43
C TYR A 61 -6.02 6.02 2.98
N THR A 62 -7.10 6.49 2.37
CA THR A 62 -7.88 7.62 2.88
C THR A 62 -8.92 7.08 3.84
N VAL A 63 -8.91 7.55 5.09
CA VAL A 63 -10.00 7.29 6.04
C VAL A 63 -11.25 8.05 5.57
N GLY A 64 -12.46 7.51 5.70
CA GLY A 64 -13.69 8.17 5.25
C GLY A 64 -14.39 9.01 6.34
N ASP A 65 -13.65 9.58 7.28
CA ASP A 65 -14.15 10.13 8.56
C ASP A 65 -14.39 11.66 8.55
N TYR A 66 -14.93 12.21 7.45
CA TYR A 66 -15.12 13.67 7.31
C TYR A 66 -16.54 14.16 7.62
N ASP A 67 -17.52 13.28 7.85
CA ASP A 67 -18.90 13.65 8.22
C ASP A 67 -19.53 14.75 7.34
N GLY A 68 -19.34 14.65 6.02
CA GLY A 68 -19.85 15.63 5.04
C GLY A 68 -19.01 16.91 4.89
N ASN A 69 -17.95 17.07 5.69
CA ASN A 69 -17.02 18.20 5.55
C ASN A 69 -16.08 18.01 4.36
N SER A 70 -15.74 19.11 3.70
CA SER A 70 -14.76 19.10 2.61
C SER A 70 -13.34 18.99 3.15
N ARG A 71 -12.53 18.11 2.54
CA ARG A 71 -11.10 18.03 2.78
C ARG A 71 -10.35 18.01 1.45
N VAL A 72 -9.63 19.08 1.17
CA VAL A 72 -8.86 19.25 -0.07
C VAL A 72 -7.36 19.15 0.24
N MET A 73 -6.63 18.38 -0.56
CA MET A 73 -5.18 18.25 -0.47
C MET A 73 -4.56 18.34 -1.86
N LEU A 74 -3.35 18.88 -1.93
CA LEU A 74 -2.53 18.87 -3.14
C LEU A 74 -1.51 17.75 -3.03
N ARG A 75 -1.33 17.00 -4.12
CA ARG A 75 -0.33 15.92 -4.21
C ARG A 75 0.52 16.11 -5.45
N THR A 76 1.83 15.95 -5.27
CA THR A 76 2.77 15.73 -6.37
C THR A 76 3.42 14.36 -6.18
N ALA A 77 3.92 13.79 -7.27
CA ALA A 77 4.63 12.51 -7.26
C ALA A 77 5.90 12.61 -8.11
N VAL A 78 6.95 11.95 -7.66
CA VAL A 78 8.17 11.75 -8.45
C VAL A 78 7.97 10.51 -9.32
N LEU A 79 8.37 10.58 -10.59
CA LEU A 79 8.32 9.44 -11.50
C LEU A 79 9.21 8.31 -10.98
N GLY A 80 8.68 7.09 -10.94
CA GLY A 80 9.40 5.89 -10.50
C GLY A 80 10.00 5.10 -11.66
N ASP A 81 10.81 4.11 -11.31
CA ASP A 81 11.38 3.10 -12.20
C ASP A 81 10.55 1.80 -12.21
N LYS A 82 10.88 0.87 -13.11
CA LYS A 82 10.21 -0.43 -13.19
C LYS A 82 10.67 -1.34 -12.04
N PRO A 83 9.74 -1.88 -11.21
CA PRO A 83 10.11 -2.82 -10.15
C PRO A 83 10.77 -4.10 -10.69
N PHE A 84 11.71 -4.66 -9.94
CA PHE A 84 12.35 -5.93 -10.24
C PHE A 84 12.44 -6.82 -8.99
N HIS A 85 12.45 -8.13 -9.19
CA HIS A 85 12.72 -9.10 -8.15
C HIS A 85 14.21 -9.47 -8.18
N ARG A 86 14.90 -9.38 -7.04
CA ARG A 86 16.25 -9.92 -6.89
C ARG A 86 16.11 -11.35 -6.39
N ALA A 87 16.25 -12.32 -7.29
CA ALA A 87 16.37 -13.72 -6.87
C ALA A 87 17.60 -13.84 -5.95
N GLU A 88 17.39 -14.33 -4.73
CA GLU A 88 18.51 -14.73 -3.87
C GLU A 88 19.26 -15.87 -4.56
N ARG A 89 20.59 -15.79 -4.58
CA ARG A 89 21.47 -16.88 -5.03
C ARG A 89 21.71 -17.84 -3.89
#